data_AF-A0A151RUZ4-F1
#
_entry.id   AF-A0A151RUZ4-F1
#
_cell.length_a   1.000
_cell.length_b   1.000
_cell.length_c   1.000
_cell.angle_alpha   90.00
_cell.angle_beta   90.00
_cell.angle_gamma   90.00
#
_symmetry.space_group_name_H-M   'P 1'
#
loop_
_entity.id
_entity.type
_entity.pdbx_description
1 polymer ?
#
loop_
_entity_poly.entity_id
_entity_poly.type
_entity_poly.pdbx_seq_one_letter_code
_entity_poly.pdbx_strand_id
1 'polypeptide(L)'
;MKALLGSQDNWDVVENGYEEPVTTEGYTNAQLNALKVARAKDKAALYLLYRVVDESGFEKIANAKSSKEAWDIDAAYILESNT
;
A
#
# COMPACT_ATOMS: atom_id res chain seq x y z
N MET A 1 11.30 5.25 -4.63
CA MET A 1 10.20 4.99 -3.67
C MET A 1 10.63 4.30 -2.38
N LYS A 2 11.34 3.16 -2.44
CA LYS A 2 11.66 2.31 -1.27
C LYS A 2 12.31 3.08 -0.10
N ALA A 3 13.25 3.97 -0.37
CA ALA A 3 13.87 4.83 0.66
C ALA A 3 12.87 5.81 1.32
N LEU A 4 11.97 6.41 0.54
CA LEU A 4 10.94 7.33 1.06
C LEU A 4 9.96 6.59 1.96
N LEU A 5 9.40 5.47 1.49
CA LEU A 5 8.48 4.62 2.26
C LEU A 5 9.15 4.04 3.51
N GLY A 6 10.42 3.61 3.40
CA GLY A 6 11.21 3.11 4.51
C GLY A 6 11.45 4.15 5.60
N SER A 7 11.69 5.41 5.25
CA SER A 7 11.83 6.51 6.23
C SER A 7 10.56 6.79 7.04
N GLN A 8 9.40 6.35 6.55
CA GLN A 8 8.10 6.51 7.19
C GLN A 8 7.60 5.21 7.83
N ASP A 9 8.45 4.17 7.88
CA ASP A 9 8.09 2.83 8.40
C ASP A 9 6.88 2.19 7.70
N ASN A 10 6.73 2.45 6.39
CA ASN A 10 5.61 1.95 5.58
C ASN A 10 6.04 0.93 4.53
N TRP A 11 7.34 0.62 4.41
CA TRP A 11 7.81 -0.28 3.36
C TRP A 11 7.33 -1.72 3.56
N ASP A 12 7.18 -2.17 4.80
CA ASP A 12 6.70 -3.51 5.15
C ASP A 12 5.33 -3.83 4.54
N VAL A 13 4.38 -2.91 4.63
CA VAL A 13 3.03 -3.07 4.09
C VAL A 13 2.97 -2.94 2.57
N VAL A 14 3.92 -2.23 1.95
CA VAL A 14 4.04 -2.17 0.48
C VAL A 14 4.68 -3.44 -0.07
N GLU A 15 5.67 -4.02 0.61
CA GLU A 15 6.37 -5.21 0.14
C GLU A 15 5.56 -6.49 0.37
N ASN A 16 4.96 -6.63 1.54
CA ASN A 16 4.27 -7.85 1.95
C ASN A 16 2.75 -7.76 1.80
N GLY A 17 2.20 -6.55 1.68
CA GLY A 17 0.77 -6.32 1.84
C GLY A 17 0.32 -6.46 3.28
N TYR A 18 -0.97 -6.24 3.50
CA TYR A 18 -1.68 -6.70 4.68
C TYR A 18 -3.04 -7.22 4.24
N GLU A 19 -3.59 -8.16 5.01
CA GLU A 19 -4.92 -8.70 4.75
C GLU A 19 -5.96 -7.92 5.55
N GLU A 20 -6.98 -7.45 4.85
CA GLU A 20 -8.15 -6.82 5.45
C GLU A 20 -9.17 -7.92 5.79
N PRO A 21 -9.39 -8.26 7.07
CA PRO A 21 -10.29 -9.34 7.43
C PRO A 21 -11.75 -9.00 7.13
N VAL A 22 -12.50 -10.01 6.66
CA VAL A 22 -13.95 -9.90 6.38
C VAL A 22 -14.76 -9.62 7.65
N THR A 23 -14.29 -10.12 8.80
CA THR A 23 -14.86 -9.86 10.12
C THR A 23 -13.77 -9.79 11.18
N THR A 24 -14.00 -8.98 12.21
CA THR A 24 -13.14 -8.90 13.40
C THR A 24 -13.81 -9.52 14.63
N GLU A 25 -14.85 -10.33 14.44
CA GLU A 25 -15.51 -11.06 15.53
C GLU A 25 -14.51 -12.01 16.21
N GLY A 26 -14.52 -12.02 17.55
CA GLY A 26 -13.57 -12.80 18.35
C GLY A 26 -12.15 -12.24 18.43
N TYR A 27 -11.86 -11.10 17.79
CA TYR A 27 -10.54 -10.48 17.91
C TYR A 27 -10.33 -9.95 19.32
N THR A 28 -9.12 -10.19 19.85
CA THR A 28 -8.64 -9.54 21.06
C THR A 28 -8.32 -8.07 20.79
N ASN A 29 -8.23 -7.27 21.87
CA ASN A 29 -7.79 -5.87 21.76
C ASN A 29 -6.40 -5.72 21.10
N ALA A 30 -5.49 -6.68 21.33
CA ALA A 30 -4.18 -6.68 20.71
C ALA A 30 -4.27 -6.85 19.18
N GLN A 31 -5.12 -7.77 18.71
CA GLN A 31 -5.34 -7.98 17.26
C GLN A 31 -6.01 -6.77 16.61
N LEU A 32 -7.00 -6.17 17.26
CA LEU A 32 -7.65 -4.94 16.77
C LEU A 32 -6.65 -3.78 16.66
N ASN A 33 -5.76 -3.63 17.64
CA ASN A 33 -4.70 -2.62 17.60
C ASN A 33 -3.70 -2.89 16.47
N ALA A 34 -3.26 -4.13 16.30
CA ALA A 34 -2.36 -4.50 15.20
C ALA A 34 -2.99 -4.21 13.83
N LEU A 35 -4.26 -4.57 13.63
CA LEU A 35 -5.01 -4.27 12.40
C LEU A 35 -5.12 -2.76 12.15
N LYS A 36 -5.40 -1.96 13.19
CA LYS A 36 -5.45 -0.50 13.09
C LYS A 36 -4.10 0.08 12.63
N VAL A 37 -2.99 -0.43 13.16
CA VAL A 37 -1.64 -0.01 12.76
C VAL A 37 -1.36 -0.39 11.31
N ALA A 38 -1.67 -1.61 10.90
CA ALA A 38 -1.46 -2.07 9.52
C ALA A 38 -2.28 -1.24 8.52
N ARG A 39 -3.58 -1.00 8.80
CA ARG A 39 -4.43 -0.12 7.98
C ARG A 39 -3.87 1.30 7.88
N ALA A 40 -3.36 1.86 8.99
CA ALA A 40 -2.80 3.20 9.00
C ALA A 40 -1.53 3.29 8.13
N LYS A 41 -0.62 2.32 8.26
CA LYS A 41 0.58 2.22 7.42
C LYS A 41 0.22 2.08 5.95
N ASP A 42 -0.75 1.23 5.62
CA ASP A 42 -1.21 1.03 4.23
C ASP A 42 -1.71 2.34 3.61
N LYS A 43 -2.57 3.09 4.31
CA LYS A 43 -3.10 4.35 3.80
C LYS A 43 -2.03 5.44 3.72
N ALA A 44 -1.06 5.45 4.65
CA ALA A 44 0.09 6.34 4.56
C ALA A 44 0.97 6.00 3.34
N ALA A 45 1.25 4.72 3.09
CA ALA A 45 1.96 4.27 1.89
C ALA A 45 1.23 4.65 0.60
N LEU A 46 -0.07 4.38 0.53
CA LEU A 46 -0.90 4.67 -0.64
C LEU A 46 -0.92 6.17 -0.96
N TYR A 47 -1.06 7.01 0.07
CA TYR A 47 -0.95 8.47 -0.09
C TYR A 47 0.42 8.88 -0.62
N LEU A 48 1.51 8.28 -0.11
CA LEU A 48 2.85 8.56 -0.59
C LEU A 48 3.01 8.17 -2.07
N LEU A 49 2.45 7.04 -2.50
CA LEU A 49 2.43 6.59 -3.90
C LEU A 49 1.65 7.56 -4.80
N TYR A 50 0.54 8.14 -4.33
CA TYR A 50 -0.21 9.13 -5.10
C TYR A 50 0.55 10.45 -5.32
N ARG A 51 1.43 10.85 -4.39
CA ARG A 51 2.15 12.13 -4.48
C ARG A 51 3.32 12.16 -5.45
N VAL A 52 3.77 11.00 -5.87
CA VAL A 52 5.06 10.78 -6.55
C VAL A 52 4.89 10.29 -7.98
N VAL A 53 3.71 9.76 -8.31
CA VAL A 53 3.30 9.49 -9.68
C VAL A 53 2.78 10.76 -10.34
N ASP A 54 2.88 10.82 -11.67
CA ASP A 54 2.22 11.85 -12.46
C ASP A 54 0.71 11.55 -12.62
N GLU A 55 0.01 12.39 -13.39
CA GLU A 55 -1.44 12.25 -13.61
C GLU A 55 -1.81 10.89 -14.23
N SER A 56 -1.04 10.41 -15.22
CA SER A 56 -1.29 9.12 -15.86
C SER A 56 -1.03 7.94 -14.92
N GLY A 57 0.04 8.02 -14.11
CA GLY A 57 0.31 7.03 -13.08
C GLY A 57 -0.78 7.01 -12.01
N PHE A 58 -1.26 8.19 -11.58
CA PHE A 58 -2.34 8.31 -10.60
C PHE A 58 -3.62 7.62 -11.08
N GLU A 59 -4.08 7.89 -12.31
CA GLU A 59 -5.29 7.26 -12.86
C GLU A 59 -5.25 5.73 -12.80
N LYS A 60 -4.08 5.12 -13.02
CA LYS A 60 -3.89 3.67 -12.96
C LYS A 60 -4.01 3.12 -11.55
N ILE A 61 -3.42 3.81 -10.56
CA ILE A 61 -3.39 3.33 -9.18
C ILE A 61 -4.53 3.86 -8.31
N ALA A 62 -5.35 4.80 -8.80
CA ALA A 62 -6.42 5.44 -8.04
C ALA A 62 -7.47 4.47 -7.50
N ASN A 63 -7.68 3.34 -8.19
CA ASN A 63 -8.64 2.30 -7.80
C ASN A 63 -8.01 1.18 -6.96
N ALA A 64 -6.71 1.24 -6.67
CA ALA A 64 -6.05 0.24 -5.83
C ALA A 64 -6.61 0.29 -4.40
N LYS A 65 -6.92 -0.89 -3.85
CA LYS A 65 -7.49 -1.03 -2.50
C LYS A 65 -6.42 -0.99 -1.42
N SER A 66 -5.18 -1.27 -1.80
CA SER A 66 -4.00 -1.29 -0.93
C SER A 66 -2.79 -0.68 -1.61
N SER A 67 -1.82 -0.28 -0.80
CA SER A 67 -0.51 0.18 -1.24
C SER A 67 0.29 -0.91 -1.97
N LYS A 68 0.14 -2.19 -1.59
CA LYS A 68 0.70 -3.33 -2.32
C LYS A 68 0.14 -3.43 -3.73
N GLU A 69 -1.18 -3.36 -3.87
CA GLU A 69 -1.85 -3.41 -5.18
C GLU A 69 -1.44 -2.23 -6.06
N ALA A 70 -1.39 -1.01 -5.51
CA ALA A 70 -0.90 0.16 -6.22
C ALA A 70 0.55 0.00 -6.70
N TRP A 71 1.42 -0.53 -5.83
CA TRP A 71 2.82 -0.80 -6.15
C TRP A 71 2.99 -1.85 -7.25
N ASP A 72 2.20 -2.92 -7.20
CA ASP A 72 2.26 -3.98 -8.22
C ASP A 72 1.78 -3.51 -9.59
N ILE A 73 0.72 -2.68 -9.63
CA ILE A 73 0.23 -2.05 -10.86
C ILE A 73 1.32 -1.17 -11.49
N ASP A 74 2.00 -0.34 -10.68
CA ASP A 74 3.07 0.54 -11.14
C ASP A 74 4.31 -0.26 -11.60
N ALA A 75 4.73 -1.27 -10.83
CA ALA A 75 5.88 -2.10 -11.14
C ALA A 75 5.71 -2.92 -12.44
N ALA A 76 4.49 -3.43 -12.70
CA ALA A 76 4.19 -4.15 -13.94
C ALA A 76 4.35 -3.24 -15.18
N TYR A 77 3.97 -1.97 -15.08
CA TYR A 77 4.04 -1.03 -16.18
C TYR A 77 5.48 -0.63 -16.56
N ILE A 78 6.38 -0.50 -15.58
CA ILE A 78 7.80 -0.21 -15.85
C ILE A 78 8.47 -1.34 -16.66
N LEU A 79 8.00 -2.58 -16.48
CA LEU A 79 8.50 -3.73 -17.24
C LEU A 79 7.96 -3.74 -18.67
N GLU A 80 6.66 -3.50 -18.87
CA GLU A 80 6.03 -3.45 -20.19
C GLU A 80 6.51 -2.26 -21.05
N SER A 81 6.86 -1.13 -20.43
CA SER A 81 7.33 0.07 -21.13
C SER A 81 8.81 -0.02 -21.55
N ASN A 82 9.54 -1.02 -21.07
CA ASN A 82 10.97 -1.25 -21.37
C ASN A 82 11.20 -2.47 -22.28
N THR A 83 10.14 -3.03 -22.86
CA THR A 83 10.15 -4.09 -23.88
C THR A 83 9.53 -3.59 -25.18
#